data_AF-A0A9D5BME3-F1
#
_entry.id   AF-A0A9D5BME3-F1
#
_cell.length_a   1.000
_cell.length_b   1.000
_cell.length_c   1.000
_cell.angle_alpha   90.00
_cell.angle_beta   90.00
_cell.angle_gamma   90.00
#
_symmetry.space_group_name_H-M   'P 1'
#
loop_
_entity.id
_entity.type
_entity.pdbx_description
1 polymer ?
#
loop_
_entity_poly.entity_id
_entity_poly.type
_entity_poly.pdbx_seq_one_letter_code
_entity_poly.pdbx_strand_id
1 'polypeptide(L)'
;INHRYRQYGLWERYAELYPNEDLIYTVGVSDYTKDWLYAQVTRKKNEDIYEGTTWQIKFNLDDVEKDEIYKLRLALASANVSELQVRVNSVKQDPPIFSTGVIGKDYAIGRHGIHGLYWLFNIDVPSLLLFNGDNTIFLTQTMAFGPLARFQGIMYDYIRLEGPDSCSSY
;
A
#
# COMPACT_ATOMS: atom_id res chain seq x y z
N ILE A 1 11.49 -17.77 0.64
CA ILE A 1 10.60 -18.42 1.63
C ILE A 1 9.18 -18.38 1.03
N ASN A 2 8.44 -19.48 1.05
CA ASN A 2 7.09 -19.55 0.45
C ASN A 2 6.11 -18.65 1.24
N HIS A 3 5.56 -17.62 0.59
CA HIS A 3 4.57 -16.67 1.17
C HIS A 3 3.17 -17.31 1.28
N ARG A 4 3.04 -18.40 2.05
CA ARG A 4 1.74 -19.08 2.24
C ARG A 4 1.00 -18.52 3.46
N TYR A 5 -0.27 -18.19 3.26
CA TYR A 5 -1.25 -17.62 4.21
C TYR A 5 -1.51 -18.38 5.52
N ARG A 6 -0.83 -19.51 5.79
CA ARG A 6 -1.01 -20.36 6.98
C ARG A 6 0.26 -20.48 7.84
N GLN A 7 1.02 -19.40 7.99
CA GLN A 7 2.10 -19.34 8.96
C GLN A 7 1.68 -18.41 10.11
N TYR A 8 1.48 -18.99 11.29
CA TYR A 8 1.18 -18.24 12.51
C TYR A 8 2.27 -17.18 12.75
N GLY A 9 1.88 -15.93 13.03
CA GLY A 9 2.81 -14.85 13.34
C GLY A 9 3.50 -14.17 12.16
N LEU A 10 3.03 -14.31 10.91
CA LEU A 10 3.65 -13.63 9.76
C LEU A 10 3.72 -12.10 9.92
N TRP A 11 2.74 -11.50 10.60
CA TRP A 11 2.76 -10.07 10.96
C TRP A 11 3.84 -9.73 12.00
N GLU A 12 4.19 -10.66 12.90
CA GLU A 12 5.29 -10.47 13.87
C GLU A 12 6.66 -10.57 13.19
N ARG A 13 6.73 -11.25 12.04
CA ARG A 13 7.96 -11.48 11.26
C ARG A 13 8.20 -10.44 10.17
N TYR A 14 7.34 -9.44 10.03
CA TYR A 14 7.54 -8.39 9.02
C TYR A 14 8.92 -7.73 9.18
N ALA A 15 9.33 -7.42 10.41
CA ALA A 15 10.66 -6.88 10.71
C ALA A 15 11.82 -7.87 10.39
N GLU A 16 11.57 -9.18 10.36
CA GLU A 16 12.57 -10.17 9.94
C GLU A 16 12.69 -10.26 8.42
N LEU A 17 11.57 -10.17 7.71
CA LEU A 17 11.51 -10.22 6.24
C LEU A 17 12.07 -8.96 5.60
N TYR A 18 11.85 -7.83 6.27
CA TYR A 18 12.13 -6.49 5.76
C TYR A 18 12.99 -5.72 6.78
N PRO A 19 14.21 -6.16 7.17
CA PRO A 19 14.91 -5.64 8.34
C PRO A 19 15.34 -4.18 8.24
N ASN A 20 15.70 -3.73 7.02
CA ASN A 20 16.31 -2.42 6.80
C ASN A 20 15.36 -1.39 6.19
N GLU A 21 14.38 -1.85 5.42
CA GLU A 21 13.43 -1.03 4.68
C GLU A 21 12.08 -1.75 4.61
N ASP A 22 11.04 -1.04 4.20
CA ASP A 22 9.73 -1.64 3.93
C ASP A 22 9.66 -2.24 2.51
N LEU A 23 8.57 -2.92 2.19
CA LEU A 23 8.35 -3.54 0.88
C LEU A 23 8.54 -2.52 -0.27
N ILE A 24 9.40 -2.88 -1.22
CA ILE A 24 9.58 -2.18 -2.49
C ILE A 24 9.19 -3.12 -3.62
N TYR A 25 8.13 -2.76 -4.36
CA TYR A 25 7.67 -3.48 -5.53
C TYR A 25 8.00 -2.66 -6.78
N THR A 26 8.71 -3.26 -7.74
CA THR A 26 9.06 -2.58 -9.00
C THR A 26 8.29 -3.22 -10.16
N VAL A 27 7.38 -2.47 -10.77
CA VAL A 27 6.56 -2.93 -11.90
C VAL A 27 7.47 -3.36 -13.05
N GLY A 28 7.20 -4.54 -13.62
CA GLY A 28 8.00 -5.13 -14.69
C GLY A 28 9.26 -5.89 -14.22
N VAL A 29 9.63 -5.80 -12.95
CA VAL A 29 10.82 -6.49 -12.39
C VAL A 29 10.45 -7.45 -11.25
N SER A 30 9.61 -7.02 -10.31
CA SER A 30 9.16 -7.83 -9.17
C SER A 30 8.10 -8.86 -9.59
N ASP A 31 8.10 -10.02 -8.92
CA ASP A 31 7.12 -11.09 -9.10
C ASP A 31 6.05 -11.01 -8.00
N TYR A 32 4.81 -10.67 -8.34
CA TYR A 32 3.73 -10.51 -7.37
C TYR A 32 3.45 -11.78 -6.54
N THR A 33 3.84 -12.98 -7.01
CA THR A 33 3.65 -14.23 -6.27
C THR A 33 4.67 -14.42 -5.15
N LYS A 34 5.73 -13.61 -5.13
CA LYS A 34 6.87 -13.72 -4.19
C LYS A 34 7.17 -12.40 -3.50
N ASP A 35 7.20 -11.31 -4.24
CA ASP A 35 7.71 -10.02 -3.80
C ASP A 35 6.59 -9.10 -3.27
N TRP A 36 5.33 -9.51 -3.42
CA TRP A 36 4.19 -8.83 -2.81
C TRP A 36 3.75 -9.55 -1.53
N LEU A 37 3.82 -8.84 -0.40
CA LEU A 37 3.28 -9.36 0.85
C LEU A 37 1.76 -9.15 0.86
N TYR A 38 1.01 -10.17 1.25
CA TYR A 38 -0.47 -10.11 1.19
C TYR A 38 -1.10 -9.06 2.12
N ALA A 39 -0.39 -8.64 3.17
CA ALA A 39 -0.86 -7.66 4.13
C ALA A 39 0.25 -6.67 4.50
N GLN A 40 -0.06 -5.38 4.47
CA GLN A 40 0.74 -4.33 5.06
C GLN A 40 0.42 -4.23 6.54
N VAL A 41 1.40 -4.55 7.37
CA VAL A 41 1.26 -4.63 8.82
C VAL A 41 2.20 -3.63 9.48
N THR A 42 2.01 -3.42 10.78
CA THR A 42 2.96 -2.65 11.57
C THR A 42 4.29 -3.39 11.71
N ARG A 43 5.38 -2.64 11.87
CA ARG A 43 6.70 -3.21 12.15
C ARG A 43 6.96 -3.20 13.65
N LYS A 44 7.27 -4.36 14.20
CA LYS A 44 7.73 -4.48 15.59
C LYS A 44 9.13 -3.90 15.74
N LYS A 45 9.31 -2.93 16.64
CA LYS A 45 10.63 -2.38 17.02
C LYS A 45 11.20 -3.07 18.26
N ASN A 46 10.39 -3.21 19.31
CA ASN A 46 10.74 -3.83 20.58
C ASN A 46 9.54 -4.63 21.12
N GLU A 47 9.62 -5.13 22.36
CA GLU A 47 8.45 -5.65 23.07
C GLU A 47 7.34 -4.60 23.10
N ASP A 48 6.19 -4.94 22.51
CA ASP A 48 4.97 -4.14 22.42
C ASP A 48 5.08 -2.74 21.80
N ILE A 49 6.21 -2.39 21.19
CA ILE A 49 6.40 -1.14 20.44
C ILE A 49 6.36 -1.45 18.95
N TYR A 50 5.43 -0.79 18.25
CA TYR A 50 5.20 -0.94 16.82
C TYR A 50 5.33 0.41 16.11
N GLU A 51 5.71 0.37 14.84
CA GLU A 51 5.68 1.53 13.95
C GLU A 51 4.87 1.24 12.69
N GLY A 52 4.34 2.30 12.09
CA GLY A 52 3.69 2.23 10.79
C GLY A 52 4.69 1.89 9.69
N THR A 53 4.20 1.42 8.56
CA THR A 53 5.05 1.00 7.43
C THR A 53 4.70 1.78 6.18
N THR A 54 5.69 2.01 5.33
CA THR A 54 5.53 2.71 4.05
C THR A 54 6.03 1.85 2.91
N TRP A 55 5.11 1.25 2.16
CA TRP A 55 5.45 0.47 0.97
C TRP A 55 5.69 1.39 -0.23
N GLN A 56 6.56 0.96 -1.14
CA GLN A 56 6.88 1.68 -2.37
C GLN A 56 6.49 0.83 -3.57
N ILE A 57 5.74 1.43 -4.50
CA ILE A 57 5.48 0.86 -5.82
C ILE A 57 6.21 1.74 -6.82
N LYS A 58 7.30 1.21 -7.39
CA LYS A 58 8.13 1.86 -8.40
C LYS A 58 7.66 1.44 -9.79
N PHE A 59 7.53 2.39 -10.69
CA PHE A 59 7.08 2.14 -12.06
C PHE A 59 7.65 3.21 -12.99
N ASN A 60 7.73 2.88 -14.27
CA ASN A 60 8.21 3.79 -15.29
C ASN A 60 7.04 4.22 -16.20
N LEU A 61 7.01 5.49 -16.60
CA LEU A 61 6.09 6.03 -17.59
C LEU A 61 6.88 6.62 -18.76
N ASP A 62 6.70 6.09 -19.98
CA ASP A 62 7.41 6.61 -21.16
C ASP A 62 6.98 8.04 -21.49
N ASP A 63 5.68 8.33 -21.39
CA ASP A 63 5.12 9.65 -21.60
C ASP A 63 3.97 9.93 -20.63
N VAL A 64 4.02 11.12 -20.01
CA VAL A 64 2.98 11.62 -19.12
C VAL A 64 2.13 12.64 -19.88
N GLU A 65 0.83 12.35 -19.97
CA GLU A 65 -0.16 13.28 -20.53
C GLU A 65 -0.30 14.49 -19.60
N LYS A 66 0.22 15.63 -20.05
CA LYS A 66 0.23 16.88 -19.27
C LYS A 66 -1.18 17.43 -19.11
N ASP A 67 -1.40 18.13 -17.99
CA ASP A 67 -2.67 18.76 -17.62
C ASP A 67 -3.85 17.79 -17.44
N GLU A 68 -3.58 16.48 -17.44
CA GLU A 68 -4.56 15.43 -17.23
C GLU A 68 -4.54 14.83 -15.81
N ILE A 69 -5.58 14.06 -15.49
CA ILE A 69 -5.74 13.35 -14.21
C ILE A 69 -5.69 11.84 -14.43
N TYR A 70 -4.69 11.20 -13.85
CA TYR A 70 -4.58 9.75 -13.77
C TYR A 70 -5.48 9.22 -12.64
N LYS A 71 -5.99 8.00 -12.77
CA LYS A 71 -6.82 7.36 -11.75
C LYS A 71 -6.09 6.20 -11.09
N LEU A 72 -5.78 6.35 -9.80
CA LEU A 72 -5.30 5.26 -8.98
C LEU A 72 -6.50 4.58 -8.31
N ARG A 73 -6.81 3.37 -8.77
CA ARG A 73 -7.80 2.49 -8.16
C ARG A 73 -7.12 1.61 -7.14
N LEU A 74 -7.65 1.63 -5.92
CA LEU A 74 -7.10 0.90 -4.80
C LEU A 74 -8.22 0.15 -4.10
N ALA A 75 -8.09 -1.17 -4.04
CA ALA A 75 -9.03 -2.02 -3.35
C ALA A 75 -8.36 -2.84 -2.25
N LEU A 76 -9.05 -2.86 -1.11
CA LEU A 76 -8.62 -3.58 0.07
C LEU A 76 -9.55 -4.75 0.32
N ALA A 77 -8.99 -5.95 0.40
CA ALA A 77 -9.70 -7.14 0.81
C ALA A 77 -10.15 -7.06 2.28
N SER A 78 -9.45 -6.27 3.10
CA SER A 78 -9.76 -6.04 4.52
C SER A 78 -8.86 -4.95 5.11
N ALA A 79 -9.28 -4.37 6.24
CA ALA A 79 -8.46 -3.51 7.06
C ALA A 79 -8.77 -3.71 8.55
N ASN A 80 -7.74 -3.60 9.40
CA ASN A 80 -7.91 -3.61 10.85
C ASN A 80 -7.26 -2.38 11.48
N VAL A 81 -8.09 -1.48 12.03
CA VAL A 81 -7.70 -0.24 12.74
C VAL A 81 -6.48 0.41 12.08
N SER A 82 -6.63 0.77 10.82
CA SER A 82 -5.54 1.26 9.98
C SER A 82 -5.98 2.46 9.19
N GLU A 83 -5.05 3.39 8.98
CA GLU A 83 -5.21 4.50 8.06
C GLU A 83 -4.16 4.35 6.96
N LEU A 84 -4.63 4.32 5.71
CA LEU A 84 -3.79 4.32 4.53
C LEU A 84 -3.67 5.74 4.00
N GLN A 85 -2.44 6.20 3.85
CA GLN A 85 -2.10 7.44 3.16
C GLN A 85 -1.36 7.13 1.86
N VAL A 86 -1.71 7.85 0.79
CA VAL A 86 -1.07 7.72 -0.51
C VAL A 86 -0.31 9.00 -0.84
N ARG A 87 0.93 8.84 -1.31
CA ARG A 87 1.78 9.93 -1.83
C ARG A 87 2.42 9.50 -3.15
N VAL A 88 2.78 10.45 -3.99
CA VAL A 88 3.40 10.20 -5.29
C VAL A 88 4.68 11.01 -5.39
N ASN A 89 5.79 10.35 -5.71
CA ASN A 89 7.14 10.90 -5.91
C ASN A 89 7.78 11.68 -4.74
N SER A 90 7.02 12.06 -3.72
CA SER A 90 7.52 12.70 -2.51
C SER A 90 6.90 12.08 -1.26
N VAL A 91 7.69 11.26 -0.55
CA VAL A 91 7.26 10.62 0.72
C VAL A 91 6.96 11.64 1.82
N LYS A 92 7.51 12.86 1.73
CA LYS A 92 7.34 13.94 2.72
C LYS A 92 6.20 14.91 2.36
N GLN A 93 5.47 14.66 1.26
CA GLN A 93 4.36 15.52 0.87
C GLN A 93 3.30 15.56 1.98
N ASP A 94 2.91 16.76 2.39
CA ASP A 94 1.88 17.02 3.38
C ASP A 94 1.00 18.18 2.92
N PRO A 95 -0.34 18.00 2.79
CA PRO A 95 -1.08 16.76 3.05
C PRO A 95 -0.73 15.64 2.05
N PRO A 96 -0.94 14.35 2.40
CA PRO A 96 -0.92 13.27 1.41
C PRO A 96 -1.97 13.52 0.33
N ILE A 97 -1.78 12.97 -0.87
CA ILE A 97 -2.78 13.16 -1.95
C ILE A 97 -4.10 12.46 -1.62
N PHE A 98 -4.06 11.46 -0.74
CA PHE A 98 -5.23 10.76 -0.24
C PHE A 98 -4.97 10.16 1.15
N SER A 99 -6.00 10.16 1.99
CA SER A 99 -6.05 9.38 3.23
C SER A 99 -7.42 8.72 3.35
N THR A 100 -7.44 7.47 3.81
CA THR A 100 -8.70 6.78 4.15
C THR A 100 -9.31 7.28 5.46
N GLY A 101 -8.55 8.00 6.28
CA GLY A 101 -8.77 8.04 7.73
C GLY A 101 -8.66 6.64 8.36
N VAL A 102 -8.96 6.52 9.64
CA VAL A 102 -8.92 5.21 10.31
C VAL A 102 -10.11 4.36 9.89
N ILE A 103 -9.84 3.28 9.16
CA ILE A 103 -10.81 2.31 8.66
C ILE A 103 -10.60 0.92 9.28
N GLY A 104 -11.55 0.02 9.02
CA GLY A 104 -11.48 -1.38 9.44
C GLY A 104 -12.31 -1.70 10.69
N LYS A 105 -11.76 -2.56 11.56
CA LYS A 105 -12.37 -3.32 12.68
C LYS A 105 -12.74 -4.77 12.31
N ASP A 106 -12.26 -5.26 11.17
CA ASP A 106 -12.25 -6.69 10.90
C ASP A 106 -10.94 -7.30 11.46
N TYR A 107 -11.02 -8.48 12.05
CA TYR A 107 -9.85 -9.20 12.60
C TYR A 107 -9.34 -10.26 11.62
N ALA A 108 -9.50 -10.05 10.30
CA ALA A 108 -9.12 -11.07 9.33
C ALA A 108 -7.61 -11.36 9.38
N ILE A 109 -6.77 -10.33 9.54
CA ILE A 109 -5.30 -10.47 9.67
C ILE A 109 -4.93 -11.38 10.84
N GLY A 110 -5.41 -11.07 12.05
CA GLY A 110 -5.12 -11.86 13.27
C GLY A 110 -5.72 -13.27 13.27
N ARG A 111 -6.65 -13.56 12.35
CA ARG A 111 -7.25 -14.89 12.14
C ARG A 111 -6.69 -15.64 10.94
N HIS A 112 -5.68 -15.11 10.25
CA HIS A 112 -5.19 -15.68 8.98
C HIS A 112 -6.27 -15.78 7.89
N GLY A 113 -7.25 -14.88 7.93
CA GLY A 113 -8.19 -14.69 6.83
C GLY A 113 -7.51 -14.01 5.65
N ILE A 114 -8.12 -14.16 4.48
CA ILE A 114 -7.66 -13.53 3.23
C ILE A 114 -8.65 -12.47 2.72
N HIS A 115 -9.78 -12.29 3.41
CA HIS A 115 -10.77 -11.27 3.11
C HIS A 115 -11.57 -10.91 4.38
N GLY A 116 -12.12 -9.70 4.40
CA GLY A 116 -12.96 -9.14 5.45
C GLY A 116 -13.94 -8.15 4.84
N LEU A 117 -14.04 -6.95 5.41
CA LEU A 117 -14.84 -5.89 4.78
C LEU A 117 -14.08 -5.30 3.60
N TYR A 118 -14.72 -5.28 2.43
CA TYR A 118 -14.11 -4.77 1.21
C TYR A 118 -14.16 -3.24 1.15
N TRP A 119 -13.06 -2.63 0.72
CA TRP A 119 -12.96 -1.17 0.52
C TRP A 119 -12.51 -0.87 -0.89
N LEU A 120 -13.13 0.13 -1.53
CA LEU A 120 -12.79 0.58 -2.88
C LEU A 120 -12.58 2.09 -2.88
N PHE A 121 -11.42 2.51 -3.37
CA PHE A 121 -11.05 3.92 -3.48
C PHE A 121 -10.65 4.24 -4.93
N ASN A 122 -11.11 5.40 -5.41
CA ASN A 122 -10.67 6.00 -6.66
C ASN A 122 -9.96 7.30 -6.30
N ILE A 123 -8.67 7.36 -6.55
CA ILE A 123 -7.80 8.46 -6.14
C ILE A 123 -7.33 9.17 -7.39
N ASP A 124 -7.51 10.50 -7.40
CA ASP A 124 -7.06 11.35 -8.49
C ASP A 124 -5.58 11.66 -8.32
N VAL A 125 -4.79 11.36 -9.35
CA VAL A 125 -3.35 11.64 -9.40
C VAL A 125 -3.11 12.65 -10.52
N PRO A 126 -2.95 13.95 -10.19
CA PRO A 126 -2.60 14.97 -11.17
C PRO A 126 -1.29 14.63 -11.89
N SER A 127 -1.27 14.80 -13.21
CA SER A 127 -0.07 14.59 -14.05
C SER A 127 1.15 15.39 -13.60
N LEU A 128 0.95 16.56 -12.98
CA LEU A 128 2.03 17.39 -12.40
C LEU A 128 2.84 16.69 -11.30
N LEU A 129 2.31 15.62 -10.70
CA LEU A 129 3.01 14.81 -9.69
C LEU A 129 3.83 13.69 -10.32
N LEU A 130 3.66 13.43 -11.62
CA LEU A 130 4.31 12.34 -12.36
C LEU A 130 5.43 12.89 -13.24
N PHE A 131 6.39 12.02 -13.56
CA PHE A 131 7.51 12.32 -14.44
C PHE A 131 7.53 11.34 -15.61
N ASN A 132 8.02 11.77 -16.77
CA ASN A 132 8.48 10.83 -17.79
C ASN A 132 9.72 10.11 -17.20
N GLY A 133 9.69 8.78 -17.18
CA GLY A 133 10.66 7.94 -16.52
C GLY A 133 10.16 7.40 -15.18
N ASP A 134 11.04 7.34 -14.19
CA ASP A 134 10.81 6.63 -12.94
C ASP A 134 9.91 7.41 -11.98
N ASN A 135 8.87 6.73 -11.50
CA ASN A 135 7.90 7.23 -10.54
C ASN A 135 7.78 6.26 -9.36
N THR A 136 7.30 6.76 -8.23
CA THR A 136 7.03 5.96 -7.03
C THR A 136 5.73 6.38 -6.37
N ILE A 137 4.82 5.43 -6.17
CA ILE A 137 3.69 5.56 -5.25
C ILE A 137 4.12 5.05 -3.87
N PHE A 138 3.88 5.85 -2.83
CA PHE A 138 4.08 5.47 -1.44
C PHE A 138 2.74 5.16 -0.80
N LEU A 139 2.63 3.98 -0.18
CA LEU A 139 1.48 3.52 0.58
C LEU A 139 1.88 3.45 2.05
N THR A 140 1.47 4.44 2.84
CA THR A 140 1.81 4.52 4.26
C THR A 140 0.64 4.10 5.11
N GLN A 141 0.81 3.03 5.88
CA GLN A 141 -0.05 2.68 7.00
C GLN A 141 0.46 3.43 8.24
N THR A 142 -0.34 4.33 8.82
CA THR A 142 0.14 5.23 9.89
C THR A 142 -0.16 4.73 11.31
N MET A 143 -1.11 3.79 11.45
CA MET A 143 -1.59 3.35 12.76
C MET A 143 -0.66 2.28 13.36
N ALA A 144 -0.03 2.58 14.50
CA ALA A 144 0.84 1.63 15.17
C ALA A 144 0.79 1.70 16.70
N PHE A 145 -0.35 2.11 17.24
CA PHE A 145 -0.52 2.32 18.67
C PHE A 145 -1.71 1.56 19.25
N GLY A 146 -1.71 1.40 20.57
CA GLY A 146 -2.73 0.68 21.32
C GLY A 146 -2.42 -0.81 21.52
N PRO A 147 -3.24 -1.52 22.30
CA PRO A 147 -2.93 -2.87 22.80
C PRO A 147 -2.90 -3.95 21.71
N LEU A 148 -3.38 -3.65 20.50
CA LEU A 148 -3.49 -4.58 19.39
C LEU A 148 -2.77 -4.07 18.13
N ALA A 149 -1.78 -3.19 18.30
CA ALA A 149 -0.98 -2.65 17.19
C ALA A 149 -0.36 -3.74 16.30
N ARG A 150 -0.02 -4.90 16.88
CA ARG A 150 0.48 -6.07 16.13
C ARG A 150 -0.48 -6.64 15.08
N PHE A 151 -1.77 -6.36 15.21
CA PHE A 151 -2.80 -6.80 14.28
C PHE A 151 -3.33 -5.67 13.40
N GLN A 152 -2.80 -4.45 13.56
CA GLN A 152 -3.13 -3.35 12.67
C GLN A 152 -2.49 -3.62 11.31
N GLY A 153 -3.30 -3.49 10.27
CA GLY A 153 -2.83 -3.64 8.91
C GLY A 153 -3.93 -3.59 7.87
N ILE A 154 -3.49 -3.72 6.62
CA ILE A 154 -4.28 -3.57 5.41
C ILE A 154 -4.00 -4.80 4.53
N MET A 155 -5.04 -5.45 4.03
CA MET A 155 -4.93 -6.50 3.02
C MET A 155 -5.34 -5.94 1.66
N TYR A 156 -4.47 -6.05 0.67
CA TYR A 156 -4.71 -5.57 -0.68
C TYR A 156 -5.39 -6.64 -1.53
N ASP A 157 -6.37 -6.22 -2.33
CA ASP A 157 -6.98 -7.05 -3.37
C ASP A 157 -6.38 -6.69 -4.74
N TYR A 158 -6.53 -5.42 -5.14
CA TYR A 158 -5.92 -4.94 -6.37
C TYR A 158 -5.52 -3.46 -6.27
N ILE A 159 -4.50 -3.09 -7.03
CA ILE A 159 -4.03 -1.71 -7.22
C ILE A 159 -3.82 -1.51 -8.72
N ARG A 160 -4.37 -0.44 -9.28
CA ARG A 160 -4.28 -0.13 -10.71
C ARG A 160 -4.16 1.37 -10.92
N LEU A 161 -3.12 1.81 -11.61
CA LEU A 161 -3.01 3.18 -12.11
C LEU A 161 -3.46 3.21 -13.57
N GLU A 162 -4.37 4.11 -13.90
CA GLU A 162 -4.92 4.30 -15.24
C GLU A 162 -4.53 5.69 -15.76
N GLY A 163 -4.12 5.76 -17.03
CA GLY A 163 -4.00 7.03 -17.75
C GLY A 163 -5.36 7.71 -17.95
N PRO A 164 -5.37 9.00 -18.30
CA PRO A 164 -6.59 9.67 -18.70
C PRO A 164 -7.20 8.96 -19.93
N ASP A 165 -8.51 9.03 -20.08
CA ASP A 165 -9.15 8.57 -21.31
C ASP A 165 -8.64 9.48 -22.43
N SER A 166 -7.77 8.97 -23.29
CA SER A 166 -7.30 9.72 -24.45
C SER A 166 -8.55 10.18 -25.22
N CYS A 167 -8.79 11.49 -25.24
CA CYS A 167 -9.80 12.04 -26.11
C CYS A 167 -9.31 11.78 -27.52
N SER A 168 -9.76 10.68 -28.13
CA SER A 168 -9.56 10.44 -29.55
C SER A 168 -10.29 11.57 -30.26
N SER A 169 -9.54 12.61 -30.63
CA SER A 169 -9.99 13.66 -31.51
C SER A 169 -10.37 12.97 -32.83
N TYR A 170 -11.67 12.79 -33.04
CA TYR A 170 -12.24 12.46 -34.34
C TYR A 170 -12.11 13.65 -35.30
#